data_AF-A0A2P4T5A1-F1
#
_entry.id   AF-A0A2P4T5A1-F1
#
_cell.length_a   1.000
_cell.length_b   1.000
_cell.length_c   1.000
_cell.angle_alpha   90.00
_cell.angle_beta   90.00
_cell.angle_gamma   90.00
#
_symmetry.space_group_name_H-M   'P 1'
#
loop_
_entity.id
_entity.type
_entity.pdbx_description
1 polymer ?
#
loop_
_entity_poly.entity_id
_entity_poly.type
_entity_poly.pdbx_seq_one_letter_code
_entity_poly.pdbx_strand_id
1 'polypeptide(L)'
;MKALLVALLVAVLCAEQGKDTGYRITKKCSADCPETNTDFGVVAISTKCCKTSLCNFSGANSVKLSYAVMFLGTVASLICVIKAGL
;
A
#
# COMPACT_ATOMS: atom_id res chain seq x y z
N MET A 1 10.56 -2.08 -32.63
CA MET A 1 9.56 -3.16 -32.49
C MET A 1 9.69 -3.92 -31.17
N LYS A 2 10.88 -4.44 -30.82
CA LYS A 2 11.11 -5.19 -29.56
C LYS A 2 10.83 -4.37 -28.29
N ALA A 3 11.27 -3.12 -28.26
CA ALA A 3 11.02 -2.19 -27.15
C ALA A 3 9.53 -1.92 -26.89
N LEU A 4 8.77 -1.74 -27.98
CA LEU A 4 7.32 -1.52 -27.90
C LEU A 4 6.59 -2.75 -27.36
N LEU A 5 7.05 -3.95 -27.74
CA LEU A 5 6.50 -5.22 -27.28
C LEU A 5 6.75 -5.44 -25.79
N VAL A 6 7.95 -5.10 -25.30
CA VAL A 6 8.30 -5.15 -23.85
C VAL A 6 7.48 -4.14 -23.06
N ALA A 7 7.35 -2.90 -23.55
CA ALA A 7 6.55 -1.87 -22.88
C ALA A 7 5.05 -2.26 -22.79
N LEU A 8 4.49 -2.85 -23.85
CA LEU A 8 3.12 -3.38 -23.85
C LEU A 8 2.93 -4.54 -22.88
N LEU A 9 3.89 -5.47 -22.81
CA LEU A 9 3.85 -6.61 -21.88
C LEU A 9 3.88 -6.14 -20.42
N VAL A 10 4.75 -5.17 -20.10
CA VAL A 10 4.83 -4.57 -18.76
C VAL A 10 3.54 -3.82 -18.42
N ALA A 11 3.00 -3.02 -19.34
CA ALA A 11 1.76 -2.28 -19.11
C ALA A 11 0.56 -3.18 -18.84
N VAL A 12 0.45 -4.32 -19.55
CA VAL A 12 -0.62 -5.31 -19.33
C VAL A 12 -0.48 -6.01 -17.97
N LEU A 13 0.76 -6.32 -17.54
CA LEU A 13 1.02 -6.93 -16.24
C LEU A 13 0.80 -5.94 -15.07
N CYS A 14 1.00 -4.64 -15.29
CA CYS A 14 0.81 -3.60 -14.27
C CYS A 14 -0.65 -3.15 -14.08
N ALA A 15 -1.62 -3.75 -14.78
CA ALA A 15 -3.04 -3.46 -14.56
C ALA A 15 -3.52 -4.08 -13.24
N GLU A 16 -3.14 -3.46 -12.11
CA GLU A 16 -3.67 -3.80 -10.80
C GLU A 16 -5.10 -3.28 -10.68
N GLN A 17 -6.09 -4.17 -10.74
CA GLN A 17 -7.49 -3.83 -10.43
C GLN A 17 -7.63 -3.66 -8.91
N GLY A 18 -7.36 -2.45 -8.41
CA GLY A 18 -7.64 -2.07 -7.04
C GLY A 18 -9.15 -2.09 -6.78
N LYS A 19 -9.64 -3.06 -6.00
CA LYS A 19 -11.01 -3.04 -5.48
C LYS A 19 -11.05 -2.14 -4.25
N ASP A 20 -11.69 -0.98 -4.36
CA ASP A 20 -11.86 -0.02 -3.27
C ASP A 20 -12.73 -0.63 -2.15
N THR A 21 -12.08 -1.23 -1.16
CA THR A 21 -12.71 -1.56 0.12
C THR A 21 -12.58 -0.34 1.02
N GLY A 22 -13.72 0.28 1.35
CA GLY A 22 -13.76 1.51 2.14
C GLY A 22 -13.24 1.34 3.57
N TYR A 23 -11.92 1.45 3.76
CA TYR A 23 -11.28 1.37 5.06
C TYR A 23 -11.00 2.76 5.62
N ARG A 24 -11.51 3.05 6.83
CA ARG A 24 -11.35 4.36 7.49
C ARG A 24 -10.60 4.20 8.81
N ILE A 25 -9.42 4.81 8.90
CA ILE A 25 -8.64 4.87 10.14
C ILE A 25 -8.76 6.26 10.75
N THR A 26 -9.16 6.33 12.01
CA THR A 26 -9.13 7.57 12.80
C THR A 26 -8.08 7.47 13.90
N LYS A 27 -7.30 8.53 14.10
CA LYS A 27 -6.20 8.60 15.07
C LYS A 27 -6.51 9.70 16.09
N LYS A 28 -6.51 9.36 17.38
CA LYS A 28 -6.74 10.30 18.49
C LYS A 28 -5.85 9.94 19.68
N CYS A 29 -5.51 10.94 20.48
CA CYS A 29 -4.89 10.76 21.79
C CYS A 29 -5.98 10.90 22.85
N SER A 30 -6.02 9.99 23.82
CA SER A 30 -6.97 9.99 24.94
C SER A 30 -6.28 9.46 26.19
N ALA A 31 -6.64 10.00 27.35
CA ALA A 31 -6.16 9.50 28.65
C ALA A 31 -6.67 8.07 28.90
N ASP A 32 -7.93 7.82 28.54
CA ASP A 32 -8.54 6.49 28.51
C ASP A 32 -8.57 5.98 27.07
N CYS A 33 -7.87 4.88 26.81
CA CYS A 33 -7.84 4.22 25.51
C CYS A 33 -8.24 2.75 25.67
N PRO A 34 -9.52 2.41 25.44
CA PRO A 34 -9.97 1.02 25.45
C PRO A 34 -9.60 0.34 24.12
N GLU A 35 -8.93 -0.82 24.21
CA GLU A 35 -8.68 -1.67 23.05
C GLU A 35 -9.96 -2.44 22.67
N THR A 36 -10.40 -2.31 21.43
CA THR A 36 -11.60 -2.98 20.92
C THR A 36 -11.30 -3.62 19.57
N ASN A 37 -11.67 -4.89 19.40
CA ASN A 37 -11.62 -5.57 18.12
C ASN A 37 -12.97 -6.26 17.90
N THR A 38 -13.88 -5.56 17.23
CA THR A 38 -15.23 -6.04 16.98
C THR A 38 -15.45 -6.17 15.48
N ASP A 39 -15.76 -7.38 15.04
CA ASP A 39 -16.11 -7.70 13.66
C ASP A 39 -17.61 -8.02 13.60
N PHE A 40 -18.36 -7.18 12.89
CA PHE A 40 -19.80 -7.33 12.71
C PHE A 40 -20.15 -7.97 11.36
N GLY A 41 -19.22 -8.68 10.70
CA GLY A 41 -19.39 -9.36 9.42
C GLY A 41 -19.46 -8.43 8.19
N VAL A 42 -19.91 -7.19 8.37
CA VAL A 42 -20.00 -6.14 7.34
C VAL A 42 -19.05 -4.96 7.64
N VAL A 43 -18.76 -4.74 8.92
CA VAL A 43 -17.86 -3.67 9.39
C VAL A 43 -16.96 -4.24 10.48
N ALA A 44 -15.65 -4.04 10.32
CA ALA A 44 -14.65 -4.36 11.32
C ALA A 44 -14.12 -3.09 11.97
N ILE A 45 -14.18 -3.00 13.30
CA ILE A 45 -13.64 -1.89 14.09
C ILE A 45 -12.47 -2.43 14.92
N SER A 46 -11.31 -1.79 14.77
CA SER A 46 -10.10 -2.14 15.51
C SER A 46 -9.48 -0.88 16.12
N THR A 47 -9.42 -0.83 17.44
CA THR A 47 -8.80 0.24 18.23
C THR A 47 -7.54 -0.30 18.86
N LYS A 48 -6.40 0.35 18.57
CA LYS A 48 -5.09 0.01 19.16
C LYS A 48 -4.55 1.20 19.94
N CYS A 49 -4.16 0.91 21.17
CA CYS A 49 -3.70 1.89 22.14
C CYS A 49 -2.18 1.79 22.29
N CYS A 50 -1.52 2.94 22.39
CA CYS A 50 -0.08 3.01 22.57
C CYS A 50 0.30 4.29 23.34
N LYS A 51 1.44 4.27 24.04
CA LYS A 51 1.81 5.28 25.07
C LYS A 51 2.88 6.29 24.65
N THR A 52 3.52 6.09 23.50
CA THR A 52 4.62 6.94 23.01
C THR A 52 4.14 7.91 21.93
N SER A 53 4.93 8.95 21.61
CA SER A 53 4.60 9.83 20.49
C SER A 53 4.70 9.06 19.16
N LEU A 54 3.77 9.34 18.23
CA LEU A 54 3.73 8.76 16.87
C LEU A 54 3.64 7.22 16.80
N CYS A 55 3.33 6.53 17.89
CA CYS A 55 3.23 5.07 17.93
C CYS A 55 2.00 4.49 17.23
N ASN A 56 1.01 5.33 16.92
CA ASN A 56 -0.24 4.95 16.31
C ASN A 56 -0.07 4.69 14.80
N PHE A 57 0.91 3.88 14.42
CA PHE A 57 1.11 3.45 13.04
C PHE A 57 0.08 2.38 12.67
N SER A 58 -0.50 2.46 11.47
CA SER A 58 -1.43 1.43 10.98
C SER A 58 -0.89 0.83 9.68
N GLY A 59 -1.13 -0.47 9.47
CA GLY A 59 -0.68 -1.20 8.29
C GLY A 59 -1.15 -0.61 6.94
N ALA A 60 -2.19 0.23 6.94
CA ALA A 60 -2.60 0.99 5.76
C ALA A 60 -1.52 1.96 5.24
N ASN A 61 -0.63 2.44 6.10
CA ASN A 61 0.53 3.21 5.63
C ASN A 61 1.60 2.29 5.01
N SER A 62 1.66 1.02 5.45
CA SER A 62 2.54 0.01 4.86
C SER A 62 2.11 -0.37 3.44
N VAL A 63 0.82 -0.48 3.14
CA VAL A 63 0.38 -0.76 1.76
C VAL A 63 0.70 0.40 0.81
N LYS A 64 0.61 1.64 1.27
CA LYS A 64 1.01 2.82 0.50
C LYS A 64 2.51 2.83 0.21
N LEU A 65 3.32 2.45 1.22
CA LEU A 65 4.77 2.27 1.05
C LEU A 65 5.07 1.09 0.11
N SER A 66 4.39 -0.05 0.24
CA SER A 66 4.59 -1.20 -0.64
C SER A 66 4.30 -0.86 -2.10
N TYR A 67 3.23 -0.12 -2.38
CA TYR A 67 2.92 0.34 -3.75
C TYR A 67 4.01 1.28 -4.29
N ALA A 68 4.49 2.21 -3.46
CA ALA A 68 5.59 3.10 -3.85
C ALA A 68 6.89 2.31 -4.14
N VAL A 69 7.21 1.31 -3.32
CA VAL A 69 8.39 0.44 -3.52
C VAL A 69 8.24 -0.42 -4.77
N MET A 70 7.07 -1.00 -5.02
CA MET A 70 6.77 -1.75 -6.24
C MET A 70 6.95 -0.85 -7.47
N PHE A 71 6.36 0.35 -7.45
CA PHE A 71 6.48 1.32 -8.53
C PHE A 71 7.96 1.69 -8.81
N LEU A 72 8.72 2.00 -7.76
CA LEU A 72 10.15 2.31 -7.89
C LEU A 72 10.96 1.12 -8.42
N GLY A 73 10.64 -0.11 -7.97
CA GLY A 73 11.26 -1.34 -8.47
C GLY A 73 11.00 -1.57 -9.97
N THR A 74 9.77 -1.35 -10.42
CA THR A 74 9.40 -1.44 -11.84
C THR A 74 10.15 -0.39 -12.67
N VAL A 75 10.18 0.87 -12.22
CA VAL A 75 10.89 1.95 -12.92
C VAL A 75 12.39 1.65 -13.00
N ALA A 76 13.00 1.19 -11.91
CA ALA A 76 14.42 0.82 -11.88
C ALA A 76 14.72 -0.32 -12.86
N SER A 77 13.86 -1.35 -12.92
CA SER A 77 14.00 -2.46 -13.87
C SER A 77 13.96 -1.97 -15.33
N LEU A 78 13.03 -1.08 -15.67
CA LEU A 78 12.94 -0.49 -17.00
C LEU A 78 14.17 0.33 -17.37
N ILE A 79 14.68 1.16 -16.45
CA ILE A 79 15.90 1.94 -16.66
C ILE A 79 17.10 1.02 -16.92
N CYS A 80 17.23 -0.08 -16.17
CA CYS A 80 18.29 -1.06 -16.37
C CYS A 80 18.23 -1.70 -17.76
N VAL A 81 17.05 -2.11 -18.23
CA VAL A 81 16.89 -2.70 -19.57
C VAL A 81 17.23 -1.69 -20.68
N ILE A 82 16.80 -0.43 -20.54
CA ILE A 82 17.13 0.64 -21.50
C ILE A 82 18.63 0.92 -21.51
N LYS A 83 19.29 0.96 -20.35
CA LYS A 83 20.75 1.15 -20.24
C LYS A 83 21.55 -0.03 -20.76
N ALA A 84 21.05 -1.25 -20.59
CA ALA A 84 21.71 -2.49 -21.01
C ALA A 84 21.57 -2.78 -22.52
N GLY A 85 20.94 -1.89 -23.28
CA GLY A 85 20.96 -1.94 -24.75
C GLY A 85 19.75 -2.61 -25.39
N LEU A 86 18.56 -2.37 -24.85
CA LEU A 86 17.35 -2.33 -25.69
C LEU A 86 17.51 -1.33 -26.84
#